data_AF-Q21XM5-F1
#
_entry.id   AF-Q21XM5-F1
#
_cell.length_a   1.000
_cell.length_b   1.000
_cell.length_c   1.000
_cell.angle_alpha   90.00
_cell.angle_beta   90.00
_cell.angle_gamma   90.00
#
_symmetry.space_group_name_H-M   'P 1'
#
loop_
_entity.id
_entity.type
_entity.pdbx_description
1 polymer ?
#
loop_
_entity_poly.entity_id
_entity_poly.type
_entity_poly.pdbx_seq_one_letter_code
_entity_poly.pdbx_strand_id
1 'polypeptide(L)'
;MYDDVYGRGDTVEAVIKSRIDAGLKAEVEQVLSALGLTVSDVMRMTFAQIAARKGLPFDVKLPNAQTMDVLKESDAALNRLRAGAAPRFDSLDNYFAAMDGKVARSDGKN
;
A
#
# COMPACT_ATOMS: atom_id res chain seq x y z
N MET A 1 38.68 -7.73 -30.91
CA MET A 1 37.58 -6.90 -31.45
C MET A 1 37.29 -5.87 -30.39
N TYR A 2 37.99 -4.73 -30.48
CA TYR A 2 37.79 -3.57 -29.62
C TYR A 2 36.73 -2.71 -30.31
N ASP A 3 35.61 -2.51 -29.64
CA ASP A 3 34.88 -1.25 -29.73
C ASP A 3 34.87 -0.69 -28.32
N ASP A 4 35.62 0.39 -28.19
CA ASP A 4 36.00 1.12 -26.99
C ASP A 4 34.99 2.27 -26.76
N VAL A 5 35.13 2.98 -25.66
CA VAL A 5 34.75 4.41 -25.51
C VAL A 5 33.27 4.85 -25.53
N TYR A 6 32.45 4.38 -24.58
CA TYR A 6 31.48 5.22 -23.84
C TYR A 6 31.15 4.50 -22.51
N GLY A 7 31.44 4.96 -21.30
CA GLY A 7 32.10 6.15 -20.79
C GLY A 7 32.15 5.96 -19.27
N ARG A 8 33.33 6.07 -18.70
CA ARG A 8 33.53 6.34 -17.26
C ARG A 8 32.78 7.65 -16.96
N GLY A 9 31.66 7.64 -16.23
CA GLY A 9 31.14 8.89 -15.62
C GLY A 9 29.63 9.15 -15.58
N ASP A 10 28.81 8.46 -16.35
CA ASP A 10 27.40 8.90 -16.47
C ASP A 10 26.49 8.13 -15.50
N THR A 11 26.45 8.56 -14.24
CA THR A 11 25.16 8.49 -13.55
C THR A 11 24.22 9.35 -14.36
N VAL A 12 23.24 8.75 -15.05
CA VAL A 12 22.22 9.49 -15.79
C VAL A 12 21.48 10.43 -14.83
N GLU A 13 21.93 11.67 -14.75
CA GLU A 13 21.31 12.70 -13.93
C GLU A 13 19.91 12.97 -14.49
N ALA A 14 18.89 12.71 -13.67
CA ALA A 14 17.50 12.96 -14.02
C ALA A 14 16.98 14.17 -13.24
N VAL A 15 16.39 15.13 -13.95
CA VAL A 15 15.85 16.37 -13.35
C VAL A 15 14.34 16.28 -13.23
N ILE A 16 13.83 16.57 -12.04
CA ILE A 16 12.39 16.64 -11.75
C ILE A 16 11.96 18.10 -11.74
N LYS A 17 10.96 18.43 -12.58
CA LYS A 17 10.34 19.76 -12.63
C LYS A 17 8.84 19.63 -12.39
N SER A 18 8.32 20.32 -11.40
CA SER A 18 6.88 20.35 -11.08
C SER A 18 6.42 21.77 -10.80
N ARG A 19 5.18 22.08 -11.15
CA ARG A 19 4.52 23.32 -10.73
C ARG A 19 4.04 23.17 -9.29
N ILE A 20 4.27 24.19 -8.47
CA ILE A 20 3.82 24.30 -7.09
C ILE A 20 3.40 25.75 -6.85
N ASP A 21 2.47 25.95 -5.92
CA ASP A 21 2.16 27.29 -5.43
C ASP A 21 3.41 27.94 -4.81
N ALA A 22 3.62 29.22 -5.12
CA ALA A 22 4.81 29.94 -4.68
C ALA A 22 4.80 30.20 -3.17
N GLY A 23 3.63 30.44 -2.58
CA GLY A 23 3.47 30.59 -1.12
C GLY A 23 3.78 29.29 -0.40
N LEU A 24 3.22 28.18 -0.88
CA LEU A 24 3.48 26.85 -0.34
C LEU A 24 4.97 26.49 -0.40
N LYS A 25 5.66 26.78 -1.51
CA LYS A 25 7.11 26.55 -1.63
C LYS A 25 7.87 27.32 -0.55
N ALA A 26 7.55 28.60 -0.36
CA ALA A 26 8.24 29.45 0.60
C ALA A 26 8.02 28.98 2.05
N GLU A 27 6.80 28.57 2.40
CA GLU A 27 6.46 28.02 3.71
C GLU A 27 7.25 26.73 3.98
N VAL A 28 7.25 25.80 3.04
CA VAL A 28 7.99 24.54 3.17
C VAL A 28 9.49 24.78 3.29
N GLU A 29 10.07 25.70 2.52
CA GLU A 29 11.49 26.05 2.59
C GLU A 29 11.89 26.58 3.98
N GLN A 30 11.04 27.37 4.64
CA GLN A 30 11.30 27.83 6.01
C GLN A 30 11.32 26.67 7.00
N VAL A 31 10.34 25.77 6.93
CA VAL A 31 10.25 24.60 7.81
C VAL A 31 11.46 23.68 7.61
N LEU A 32 11.81 23.38 6.37
CA LEU A 32 12.93 22.48 6.06
C LEU A 32 14.28 23.09 6.44
N SER A 33 14.44 24.40 6.27
CA SER A 33 15.65 25.12 6.69
C SER A 33 15.88 25.02 8.21
N ALA A 34 14.82 25.10 9.01
CA ALA A 34 14.91 24.89 10.46
C ALA A 34 15.37 23.48 10.84
N LEU A 35 15.17 22.50 9.93
CA LEU A 35 15.64 21.12 10.07
C LEU A 35 17.00 20.87 9.38
N GLY A 36 17.61 21.89 8.76
CA GLY A 36 18.86 21.76 8.02
C GLY A 36 18.73 20.99 6.70
N LEU A 37 17.53 20.95 6.11
CA LEU A 37 17.23 20.21 4.89
C LEU A 37 16.84 21.14 3.74
N THR A 38 17.18 20.74 2.52
CA THR A 38 16.66 21.37 1.30
C THR A 38 15.45 20.62 0.76
N VAL A 39 14.66 21.28 -0.09
CA VAL A 39 13.56 20.62 -0.84
C VAL A 39 14.10 19.44 -1.64
N SER A 40 15.29 19.57 -2.24
CA SER A 40 15.91 18.49 -3.01
C SER A 40 16.28 17.29 -2.15
N ASP A 41 16.71 17.48 -0.90
CA ASP A 41 17.00 16.38 0.04
C ASP A 41 15.74 15.58 0.33
N VAL A 42 14.66 16.27 0.70
CA VAL A 42 13.37 15.64 1.02
C VAL A 42 12.79 14.91 -0.19
N MET A 43 12.90 15.49 -1.38
CA MET A 43 12.47 14.84 -2.62
C MET A 43 13.27 13.56 -2.88
N ARG A 44 14.60 13.60 -2.79
CA ARG A 44 15.45 12.39 -2.92
C ARG A 44 15.05 11.29 -1.94
N MET A 45 14.87 11.64 -0.67
CA MET A 45 14.45 10.70 0.37
C MET A 45 13.06 10.11 0.08
N THR A 46 12.13 10.93 -0.37
CA THR A 46 10.77 10.51 -0.74
C THR A 46 10.78 9.49 -1.87
N PHE A 47 11.52 9.75 -2.95
CA PHE A 47 11.62 8.79 -4.07
C PHE A 47 12.30 7.49 -3.64
N ALA A 48 13.34 7.56 -2.81
CA ALA A 48 13.99 6.37 -2.26
C ALA A 48 13.01 5.54 -1.41
N GLN A 49 12.19 6.20 -0.58
CA GLN A 49 11.19 5.53 0.24
C GLN A 49 10.09 4.87 -0.60
N ILE A 50 9.63 5.54 -1.67
CA ILE A 50 8.66 4.97 -2.61
C ILE A 50 9.24 3.73 -3.30
N ALA A 51 10.47 3.83 -3.79
CA ALA A 51 11.14 2.72 -4.47
C ALA A 51 11.33 1.51 -3.54
N ALA A 52 11.67 1.75 -2.27
CA ALA A 52 11.91 0.72 -1.27
C ALA A 52 10.63 0.04 -0.78
N ARG A 53 9.57 0.82 -0.51
CA ARG A 53 8.32 0.31 0.09
C ARG A 53 7.25 -0.06 -0.93
N LYS A 54 7.45 0.25 -2.22
CA LYS A 54 6.43 0.11 -3.28
C LYS A 54 5.11 0.78 -2.90
N GLY A 55 5.19 1.91 -2.22
CA GLY A 55 4.05 2.65 -1.69
C GLY A 55 4.41 4.09 -1.38
N LEU A 56 3.42 4.91 -1.00
CA LEU A 56 3.67 6.31 -0.66
C LEU A 56 4.44 6.44 0.66
N PRO A 57 5.22 7.52 0.85
CA PRO A 57 6.09 7.71 2.02
C PRO A 57 5.30 8.05 3.30
N PHE A 58 3.98 8.20 3.18
CA PHE A 58 3.03 8.44 4.26
C PHE A 58 1.88 7.44 4.14
N ASP A 59 1.22 7.17 5.27
CA ASP A 59 0.04 6.30 5.29
C ASP A 59 -1.10 6.92 4.49
N VAL A 60 -1.48 6.27 3.39
CA VAL A 60 -2.61 6.68 2.56
C VAL A 60 -3.89 6.29 3.28
N LYS A 61 -4.41 7.19 4.10
CA LYS A 61 -5.72 7.03 4.76
C LYS A 61 -6.86 7.33 3.79
N LEU A 62 -6.97 6.53 2.73
CA LEU A 62 -8.21 6.42 1.97
C LEU A 62 -8.52 4.93 1.87
N PRO A 63 -9.32 4.38 2.80
CA PRO A 63 -9.71 2.99 2.70
C PRO A 63 -10.49 2.84 1.39
N ASN A 64 -9.89 2.14 0.43
CA ASN A 64 -10.51 1.89 -0.86
C ASN A 64 -11.81 1.10 -0.62
N ALA A 65 -12.79 1.22 -1.54
CA ALA A 65 -14.10 0.60 -1.36
C ALA A 65 -13.99 -0.90 -1.03
N GLN A 66 -13.06 -1.61 -1.67
CA GLN A 66 -12.78 -3.01 -1.41
C GLN A 66 -12.27 -3.28 0.02
N THR A 67 -11.40 -2.43 0.56
CA THR A 67 -10.88 -2.52 1.93
C THR A 67 -11.98 -2.19 2.94
N MET A 68 -12.85 -1.22 2.63
CA MET A 68 -14.02 -0.93 3.46
C MET A 68 -15.00 -2.11 3.52
N ASP A 69 -15.22 -2.80 2.40
CA ASP A 69 -16.11 -3.96 2.35
C ASP A 69 -15.54 -5.14 3.13
N VAL A 70 -14.23 -5.40 3.01
CA VAL A 70 -13.53 -6.42 3.82
C VAL A 70 -13.58 -6.08 5.31
N LEU A 71 -13.40 -4.81 5.69
CA LEU A 71 -13.50 -4.39 7.09
C LEU A 71 -14.90 -4.58 7.65
N LYS A 72 -15.96 -4.26 6.88
CA LYS A 72 -17.35 -4.51 7.28
C LYS A 72 -17.64 -6.00 7.45
N GLU A 73 -17.14 -6.85 6.55
CA GLU A 73 -17.31 -8.30 6.64
C GLU A 73 -16.59 -8.87 7.86
N SER A 74 -15.37 -8.38 8.14
CA SER A 74 -14.59 -8.73 9.33
C SER A 74 -15.30 -8.33 10.62
N ASP A 75 -15.84 -7.10 10.69
CA ASP A 75 -16.61 -6.63 11.84
C ASP A 75 -17.88 -7.46 12.05
N ALA A 76 -18.59 -7.81 10.97
CA ALA A 76 -19.76 -8.67 11.04
C ALA A 76 -19.40 -10.10 11.49
N ALA A 77 -18.26 -10.64 11.06
CA ALA A 77 -17.75 -11.93 11.52
C ALA A 77 -17.39 -11.89 13.02
N LEU A 78 -16.72 -10.83 13.47
CA LEU A 78 -16.34 -10.63 14.87
C LEU A 78 -17.56 -10.49 15.78
N ASN A 79 -18.60 -9.79 15.33
CA ASN A 79 -19.85 -9.66 16.07
C ASN A 79 -20.62 -10.99 16.16
N ARG A 80 -20.61 -11.82 15.09
CA ARG A 80 -21.16 -13.19 15.14
C ARG A 80 -20.41 -14.08 16.13
N LEU A 81 -19.07 -13.98 16.16
CA LEU A 81 -18.24 -14.69 17.14
C LEU A 81 -18.59 -14.30 18.57
N ARG A 82 -18.71 -13.01 18.86
CA ARG A 82 -19.11 -12.50 20.18
C ARG A 82 -20.51 -12.92 20.58
N ALA A 83 -21.43 -12.99 19.63
CA ALA A 83 -22.81 -13.46 19.84
C ALA A 83 -22.93 -14.99 19.95
N GLY A 84 -21.83 -15.75 19.86
CA GLY A 84 -21.84 -17.21 19.88
C GLY A 84 -22.44 -17.87 18.64
N ALA A 85 -22.72 -17.08 17.59
CA ALA A 85 -23.33 -17.52 16.33
C ALA A 85 -22.27 -17.77 15.23
N ALA A 86 -21.03 -18.05 15.62
CA ALA A 86 -19.98 -18.34 14.67
C ALA A 86 -20.19 -19.70 14.02
N PRO A 87 -20.00 -19.81 12.68
CA PRO A 87 -19.98 -21.11 12.03
C PRO A 87 -18.88 -21.97 12.64
N ARG A 88 -19.26 -23.14 13.14
CA ARG A 88 -18.33 -24.18 13.57
C ARG A 88 -18.06 -25.09 12.39
N PHE A 89 -16.81 -25.48 12.24
CA PHE A 89 -16.38 -26.39 11.19
C PHE A 89 -15.82 -27.64 11.85
N ASP A 90 -16.36 -28.79 11.47
CA ASP A 90 -15.97 -30.08 12.03
C ASP A 90 -14.69 -30.65 11.40
N SER A 91 -14.20 -30.01 10.33
CA SER A 91 -12.93 -30.34 9.66
C SER A 91 -12.34 -29.11 8.95
N LEU A 92 -11.03 -29.14 8.72
CA LEU A 92 -10.31 -28.14 7.93
C LEU A 92 -10.82 -28.06 6.48
N ASP A 93 -11.18 -29.20 5.89
CA ASP A 93 -11.71 -29.25 4.53
C ASP A 93 -13.04 -28.49 4.41
N ASN A 94 -13.92 -28.64 5.41
CA ASN A 94 -15.19 -27.93 5.46
C ASN A 94 -15.03 -26.42 5.67
N TYR A 95 -13.99 -26.00 6.42
CA TYR A 95 -13.63 -24.60 6.58
C TYR A 95 -13.19 -23.95 5.25
N PHE A 96 -12.27 -24.61 4.51
CA PHE A 96 -11.80 -24.08 3.23
C PHE A 96 -12.90 -24.07 2.16
N ALA A 97 -13.76 -25.09 2.12
CA ALA A 97 -14.91 -25.12 1.21
C ALA A 97 -15.88 -23.95 1.43
N ALA A 98 -16.08 -23.53 2.68
CA ALA A 98 -16.91 -22.39 3.03
C ALA A 98 -16.26 -21.03 2.66
N MET A 99 -14.92 -20.94 2.70
CA MET A 99 -14.17 -19.75 2.30
C MET A 99 -14.09 -19.57 0.77
N ASP A 100 -13.99 -20.68 0.03
CA ASP A 100 -13.87 -20.69 -1.45
C ASP A 100 -15.23 -20.60 -2.19
N GLY A 101 -16.34 -20.38 -1.48
CA GLY A 101 -17.66 -20.18 -2.07
C GLY A 101 -18.26 -21.43 -2.75
N LYS A 102 -17.72 -22.62 -2.51
CA LYS A 102 -18.24 -23.88 -3.06
C LYS A 102 -19.06 -24.63 -2.02
N VAL A 103 -20.25 -24.12 -1.72
CA VAL A 103 -21.34 -24.96 -1.21
C VAL A 103 -22.30 -25.22 -2.37
N ALA A 104 -21.91 -26.15 -3.24
CA ALA A 104 -22.84 -26.78 -4.15
C ALA A 104 -23.64 -27.82 -3.35
N ARG A 105 -24.96 -27.62 -3.35
CA ARG A 105 -26.03 -28.59 -3.08
C ARG A 105 -25.55 -30.06 -2.96
N SER A 106 -25.88 -30.70 -1.85
CA SER A 106 -26.38 -32.08 -1.93
C SER A 106 -27.58 -32.24 -1.00
N ASP A 107 -28.75 -32.37 -1.62
CA ASP A 107 -29.92 -33.02 -1.06
C ASP A 107 -29.62 -34.50 -0.76
N GLY A 108 -30.09 -34.96 0.41
CA GLY A 108 -30.73 -36.26 0.67
C GLY A 108 -30.05 -37.58 0.28
N LYS A 109 -29.71 -38.39 1.30
CA LYS A 109 -30.34 -39.71 1.57
C LYS A 109 -29.75 -40.40 2.80
N ASN A 110 -30.52 -40.51 3.88
CA ASN A 110 -31.17 -41.75 4.34
C ASN A 110 -31.86 -41.51 5.69
#